data_AF-Q8DP36-F1
#
_entry.id   AF-Q8DP36-F1
#
_cell.length_a   1.000
_cell.length_b   1.000
_cell.length_c   1.000
_cell.angle_alpha   90.00
_cell.angle_beta   90.00
_cell.angle_gamma   90.00
#
_symmetry.space_group_name_H-M   'P 1'
#
loop_
_entity.id
_entity.type
_entity.pdbx_description
1 polymer ?
#
loop_
_entity_poly.entity_id
_entity_poly.type
_entity_poly.pdbx_seq_one_letter_code
_entity_poly.pdbx_strand_id
1 'polypeptide(L)' 'MIIAHRLSTVKDVDCIFFLEERKITGSGTHKELLENHERYARFVQEQMIE' A
#
# COMPACT_ATOMS: atom_id res chain seq x y z
N MET A 1 3.35 -14.08 -4.55
CA MET A 1 3.89 -12.93 -3.80
C MET A 1 4.49 -11.97 -4.82
N ILE A 2 3.94 -10.77 -4.94
CA ILE A 2 4.38 -9.73 -5.89
C ILE A 2 5.02 -8.62 -5.05
N ILE A 3 6.22 -8.17 -5.43
CA ILE A 3 6.85 -6.98 -4.86
C ILE A 3 6.81 -5.92 -5.95
N ALA A 4 6.12 -4.81 -5.68
CA ALA A 4 5.95 -3.74 -6.65
C ALA A 4 5.98 -2.38 -5.96
N HIS A 5 6.52 -1.40 -6.67
CA HIS A 5 6.57 -0.01 -6.24
C HIS A 5 5.41 0.82 -6.79
N ARG A 6 4.78 0.37 -7.90
CA ARG A 6 3.62 1.07 -8.49
C ARG A 6 2.33 0.54 -7.91
N LEU A 7 1.47 1.44 -7.45
CA LEU A 7 0.18 1.11 -6.85
C LEU A 7 -0.73 0.33 -7.82
N SER A 8 -0.70 0.67 -9.11
CA SER A 8 -1.51 0.02 -10.15
C SER A 8 -1.26 -1.49 -10.28
N THR A 9 -0.11 -1.99 -9.82
CA THR A 9 0.24 -3.41 -9.84
C THR A 9 -0.27 -4.16 -8.60
N VAL A 10 -0.55 -3.47 -7.50
CA VAL A 10 -0.89 -4.10 -6.20
C VAL A 10 -2.28 -3.77 -5.69
N LYS A 11 -3.01 -2.81 -6.28
CA LYS A 11 -4.32 -2.39 -5.77
C LYS A 11 -5.40 -3.49 -5.78
N ASP A 12 -5.28 -4.46 -6.68
CA ASP A 12 -6.29 -5.51 -6.93
C ASP A 12 -5.93 -6.86 -6.30
N VAL A 13 -4.94 -6.90 -5.39
CA VAL A 13 -4.55 -8.13 -4.69
C VAL A 13 -5.36 -8.31 -3.41
N ASP A 14 -5.53 -9.56 -2.99
CA ASP A 14 -6.32 -9.91 -1.79
C ASP A 14 -5.72 -9.34 -0.50
N CYS A 15 -4.39 -9.20 -0.43
CA CYS A 15 -3.71 -8.67 0.74
C CYS A 15 -2.39 -7.98 0.36
N ILE A 16 -2.20 -6.77 0.87
CA ILE A 16 -1.04 -5.92 0.68
C ILE A 16 -0.28 -5.87 2.01
N PHE A 17 1.04 -6.05 1.96
CA PHE A 17 1.93 -5.76 3.08
C PHE A 17 2.72 -4.49 2.76
N PHE A 18 2.52 -3.44 3.55
CA PHE A 18 3.24 -2.19 3.38
C PHE A 18 4.55 -2.24 4.16
N LEU A 19 5.68 -2.17 3.45
CA LEU A 19 7.02 -2.22 4.01
C LEU A 19 7.63 -0.83 4.06
N GLU A 20 8.16 -0.47 5.21
CA GLU A 20 8.81 0.81 5.44
C GLU A 20 9.92 0.67 6.48
N GLU A 21 11.06 1.33 6.26
CA GLU A 21 12.24 1.24 7.15
C GLU A 21 12.60 -0.22 7.55
N ARG A 22 12.49 -1.15 6.58
CA ARG A 22 12.72 -2.59 6.76
C ARG A 22 11.73 -3.30 7.71
N LYS A 23 10.57 -2.69 7.99
CA LYS A 23 9.49 -3.27 8.81
C LYS A 23 8.16 -3.22 8.08
N ILE A 24 7.32 -4.22 8.31
CA ILE A 24 5.93 -4.18 7.84
C ILE A 24 5.15 -3.28 8.79
N THR A 25 4.60 -2.18 8.27
CA THR A 25 3.85 -1.20 9.05
C THR A 25 2.33 -1.36 8.88
N GLY A 26 1.88 -1.98 7.78
CA GLY A 26 0.48 -2.30 7.54
C GLY A 26 0.28 -3.60 6.77
N SER A 27 -0.86 -4.27 7.02
CA SER A 27 -1.31 -5.43 6.25
C SER A 27 -2.82 -5.43 6.07
N GLY A 28 -3.32 -5.74 4.87
CA GLY A 28 -4.75 -5.83 4.58
C GLY A 28 -5.07 -5.55 3.12
N THR A 29 -6.34 -5.44 2.78
CA THR A 29 -6.77 -4.99 1.46
C THR A 29 -6.41 -3.52 1.22
N HIS A 30 -6.39 -3.10 -0.06
CA HIS A 30 -6.18 -1.69 -0.42
C HIS A 30 -7.13 -0.74 0.33
N LYS A 31 -8.40 -1.13 0.46
CA LYS A 31 -9.42 -0.36 1.16
C LYS A 31 -9.14 -0.29 2.67
N GLU A 32 -8.85 -1.42 3.31
CA GLU A 32 -8.55 -1.46 4.75
C GLU A 32 -7.32 -0.61 5.09
N LEU A 33 -6.28 -0.66 4.26
CA LEU A 33 -5.07 0.15 4.45
C LEU A 33 -5.32 1.64 4.20
N LEU A 34 -6.14 1.99 3.22
CA LEU A 34 -6.53 3.39 3.00
C LEU A 34 -7.28 3.98 4.20
N GLU A 35 -8.17 3.21 4.82
CA GLU A 35 -8.99 3.65 5.95
C GLU A 35 -8.21 3.64 7.27
N ASN A 36 -7.32 2.66 7.47
CA ASN A 36 -6.71 2.40 8.78
C ASN A 36 -5.19 2.61 8.84
N HIS A 37 -4.52 2.95 7.73
CA HIS A 37 -3.06 3.10 7.68
C HIS A 37 -2.64 4.41 7.01
N GLU A 38 -2.42 5.45 7.83
CA GLU A 38 -2.11 6.82 7.39
C GLU A 38 -0.94 6.88 6.40
N ARG A 39 0.15 6.15 6.63
CA ARG A 39 1.30 6.17 5.72
C ARG A 39 1.01 5.52 4.37
N TYR A 40 0.15 4.50 4.34
CA TYR A 40 -0.27 3.88 3.08
C TYR A 40 -1.15 4.85 2.30
N ALA A 41 -2.09 5.52 2.97
CA ALA A 41 -2.93 6.53 2.34
C ALA A 41 -2.11 7.69 1.74
N ARG A 42 -1.08 8.18 2.44
CA ARG A 42 -0.15 9.18 1.90
C ARG A 42 0.61 8.67 0.69
N PHE A 43 1.17 7.47 0.75
CA PHE A 43 1.85 6.84 -0.38
C PHE A 43 0.93 6.73 -1.62
N VAL A 44 -0.33 6.33 -1.41
CA VAL A 44 -1.33 6.27 -2.49
C VAL A 44 -1.58 7.65 -3.10
N GLN A 45 -1.71 8.70 -2.28
CA GLN A 45 -1.89 10.07 -2.77
C GLN A 45 -0.70 10.55 -3.60
N GLU A 46 0.52 10.27 -3.17
CA GLU A 46 1.75 10.62 -3.92
C GLU A 46 1.79 9.93 -5.28
N GLN A 47 1.36 8.65 -5.35
CA GLN A 47 1.30 7.89 -6.60
C GLN A 47 0.20 8.36 -7.57
N MET A 48 -0.75 9.21 -7.14
CA MET A 48 -1.79 9.77 -8.03
C MET A 48 -1.36 11.07 -8.73
N ILE A 49 -0.23 11.66 -8.31
CA ILE A 49 0.26 12.94 -8.85
C ILE A 49 1.26 12.71 -10.01
N GLU A 50 1.69 11.46 -10.24
CA GLU A 50 2.57 11.03 -11.35
C GLU A 50 1.75 10.56 -12.57
#